data_AF-A0A976L8Q2-F1
#
_entry.id   AF-A0A976L8Q2-F1
#
_cell.length_a   1.000
_cell.length_b   1.000
_cell.length_c   1.000
_cell.angle_alpha   90.00
_cell.angle_beta   90.00
_cell.angle_gamma   90.00
#
_symmetry.space_group_name_H-M   'P 1'
#
loop_
_entity.id
_entity.type
_entity.pdbx_description
1 polymer ?
#
loop_
_entity_poly.entity_id
_entity_poly.type
_entity_poly.pdbx_seq_one_letter_code
_entity_poly.pdbx_strand_id
1 'polypeptide(L)' 'MILEAFNPPVFAKDLRGDLRFNESMASHNSWRAGGVADNFYLPADLEDLQVFIASQPITEEVLW' A
#
# COMPACT_ATOMS: atom_id res chain seq x y z
N MET A 1 -17.33 -11.25 21.14
CA MET A 1 -16.04 -11.49 21.81
C MET A 1 -15.12 -12.16 20.81
N ILE A 2 -14.31 -11.33 20.14
CA ILE A 2 -13.06 -11.54 19.39
C ILE A 2 -13.03 -12.60 18.28
N LEU A 3 -13.10 -12.12 17.02
CA LEU A 3 -12.45 -12.73 15.85
C LEU A 3 -11.66 -11.63 15.10
N GLU A 4 -10.69 -11.01 15.80
CA GLU A 4 -9.78 -9.98 15.28
C GLU A 4 -8.44 -10.58 14.80
N ALA A 5 -8.40 -11.87 14.44
CA ALA A 5 -7.13 -12.52 14.11
C ALA A 5 -7.30 -13.71 13.15
N PHE A 6 -7.44 -13.41 11.86
CA PHE A 6 -6.78 -14.24 10.84
C PHE A 6 -6.47 -13.43 9.58
N ASN A 7 -5.77 -12.31 9.74
CA ASN A 7 -4.71 -12.04 8.81
C ASN A 7 -3.42 -12.24 9.60
N PRO A 8 -2.59 -13.27 9.31
CA PRO A 8 -1.30 -13.38 9.96
C PRO A 8 -0.55 -12.05 9.73
N PRO A 9 0.30 -11.60 10.66
CA PRO A 9 1.14 -10.46 10.39
C PRO A 9 1.98 -10.85 9.18
N VAL A 10 1.61 -10.38 8.00
CA VAL A 10 2.55 -10.36 6.89
C VAL A 10 3.60 -9.40 7.39
N PHE A 11 4.73 -9.95 7.83
CA PHE A 11 5.79 -9.12 8.34
C PHE A 11 6.15 -8.19 7.19
N ALA A 12 6.03 -6.88 7.39
CA ALA A 12 6.43 -5.86 6.41
C ALA A 12 7.87 -6.06 5.88
N LYS A 13 8.63 -6.95 6.53
CA LYS A 13 9.92 -7.49 6.14
C LYS A 13 9.93 -8.30 4.83
N ASP A 14 8.79 -8.76 4.32
CA ASP A 14 8.69 -9.57 3.08
C ASP A 14 8.26 -8.76 1.84
N LEU A 15 8.06 -7.44 1.98
CA LEU A 15 7.79 -6.57 0.83
C LEU A 15 9.06 -6.46 -0.03
N ARG A 16 8.92 -6.78 -1.32
CA ARG A 16 10.01 -6.71 -2.31
C ARG A 16 9.93 -5.45 -3.17
N GLY A 17 8.76 -4.82 -3.20
CA GLY A 17 8.50 -3.57 -3.90
C GLY A 17 9.02 -2.33 -3.17
N ASP A 18 8.85 -1.18 -3.81
CA ASP A 18 9.28 0.11 -3.29
C ASP A 18 8.13 0.81 -2.57
N LEU A 19 8.25 0.98 -1.24
CA LEU A 19 7.37 1.86 -0.47
C LEU A 19 7.99 3.26 -0.39
N ARG A 20 7.26 4.26 -0.87
CA ARG A 20 7.62 5.68 -0.81
C ARG A 20 6.61 6.43 0.04
N PHE A 21 7.11 7.41 0.78
CA PHE A 21 6.30 8.26 1.62
C PHE A 21 6.27 9.68 1.06
N ASN A 22 5.13 10.36 1.17
CA ASN A 22 4.94 11.73 0.67
C ASN A 22 5.27 11.87 -0.84
N GLU A 23 4.81 10.92 -1.65
CA GLU A 23 5.08 10.87 -3.09
C GLU A 23 4.10 11.77 -3.86
N SER A 24 4.60 12.63 -4.74
CA SER A 24 3.74 13.49 -5.57
C SER A 24 3.10 12.72 -6.72
N MET A 25 1.77 12.68 -6.78
CA MET A 25 1.05 11.97 -7.84
C MET A 25 1.11 12.67 -9.20
N ALA A 26 1.46 13.96 -9.23
CA ALA A 26 1.73 14.69 -10.47
C ALA A 26 2.90 14.08 -11.29
N SER A 27 3.81 13.34 -10.66
CA SER A 27 4.90 12.66 -11.36
C SER A 27 4.45 11.38 -12.08
N HIS A 28 3.28 10.83 -11.72
CA HIS A 28 2.82 9.49 -12.12
C HIS A 28 1.67 9.49 -13.13
N ASN A 29 1.24 10.66 -13.62
CA ASN A 29 0.25 10.77 -14.68
C ASN A 29 0.65 11.81 -15.74
N SER A 30 0.18 11.61 -16.98
CA SER A 30 0.51 12.47 -18.13
C SER A 30 0.00 13.91 -17.99
N TRP A 31 -0.99 14.14 -17.13
CA TRP A 31 -1.59 15.46 -16.92
C TRP A 31 -0.90 16.26 -15.81
N ARG A 32 0.09 15.66 -15.14
CA ARG A 32 0.85 16.25 -14.04
C ARG A 32 -0.04 16.83 -12.94
N ALA A 33 -1.17 16.17 -12.68
CA ALA A 33 -2.16 16.57 -11.70
C ALA A 33 -2.14 15.64 -10.48
N GLY A 34 -2.73 16.06 -9.36
CA GLY A 34 -2.85 15.24 -8.15
C GLY A 34 -1.94 15.70 -7.01
N GLY A 35 -2.40 15.43 -5.78
CA GLY A 35 -1.72 15.81 -4.54
C GLY A 35 -0.54 14.91 -4.17
N VAL A 36 -0.13 15.01 -2.91
CA VAL A 36 0.90 14.15 -2.31
C VAL A 36 0.20 12.97 -1.64
N ALA A 37 0.60 11.75 -2.00
CA ALA A 37 0.15 10.54 -1.32
C ALA A 37 1.01 10.29 -0.10
N ASP A 38 0.37 9.97 1.03
CA ASP A 38 1.09 9.63 2.27
C ASP A 38 1.93 8.37 2.08
N ASN A 39 1.36 7.35 1.44
CA ASN A 39 2.00 6.08 1.10
C ASN A 39 1.82 5.79 -0.39
N PHE A 40 2.91 5.52 -1.10
CA PHE A 40 2.90 5.05 -2.49
C PHE A 40 3.72 3.76 -2.58
N TYR A 41 3.05 2.66 -2.95
CA TYR A 41 3.69 1.36 -3.09
C TYR A 41 3.79 0.94 -4.56
N LEU A 42 5.00 0.64 -5.00
CA LEU A 42 5.26 0.04 -6.31
C LEU A 42 5.62 -1.43 -6.12
N PRO A 43 4.68 -2.36 -6.36
CA PRO A 43 4.92 -3.78 -6.14
C PRO A 43 5.91 -4.36 -7.16
N ALA A 44 6.71 -5.34 -6.74
CA ALA A 44 7.61 -6.07 -7.63
C ALA A 44 6.83 -7.01 -8.58
N ASP A 45 5.73 -7.59 -8.11
CA ASP A 45 4.83 -8.48 -8.85
C ASP A 45 3.46 -8.59 -8.15
N LEU A 46 2.60 -9.47 -8.63
CA LEU A 46 1.23 -9.63 -8.12
C LEU A 46 1.22 -10.17 -6.68
N GLU A 47 2.06 -11.15 -6.38
CA GLU A 47 2.18 -11.75 -5.04
C GLU A 47 2.61 -10.70 -4.01
N ASP A 48 3.55 -9.83 -4.39
CA ASP A 48 4.02 -8.72 -3.58
C ASP A 48 2.92 -7.68 -3.30
N LEU A 49 2.08 -7.37 -4.30
CA LEU A 49 0.92 -6.49 -4.11
C LEU A 49 -0.11 -7.10 -3.15
N GLN A 50 -0.41 -8.40 -3.26
CA GLN A 50 -1.35 -9.09 -2.37
C GLN A 50 -0.88 -9.03 -0.92
N VAL A 51 0.41 -9.27 -0.70
CA VAL A 51 1.06 -9.15 0.60
C VAL A 51 0.94 -7.72 1.14
N PHE A 52 1.22 -6.70 0.33
CA PHE A 52 1.12 -5.30 0.74
C PHE A 52 -0.30 -4.91 1.16
N ILE A 53 -1.31 -5.24 0.35
CA ILE A 53 -2.71 -4.91 0.63
C ILE A 53 -3.19 -5.63 1.89
N ALA A 54 -2.85 -6.93 2.04
CA ALA A 54 -3.21 -7.68 3.23
C ALA A 54 -2.57 -7.10 4.50
N SER A 55 -1.38 -6.51 4.41
CA SER A 55 -0.70 -5.91 5.55
C SER A 55 -1.30 -4.59 6.04
N GLN A 56 -2.18 -3.95 5.26
CA GLN A 56 -2.79 -2.68 5.64
C GLN A 56 -3.79 -2.84 6.79
N PRO A 57 -3.86 -1.88 7.73
CA PRO A 57 -4.84 -1.93 8.79
C PRO A 57 -6.26 -1.81 8.22
N ILE A 58 -7.19 -2.62 8.72
CA ILE A 58 -8.61 -2.64 8.32
C ILE A 58 -9.29 -1.26 8.50
N THR A 59 -8.71 -0.37 9.29
CA THR A 59 -9.23 0.98 9.56
C THR A 59 -8.90 2.00 8.48
N GLU A 60 -8.03 1.69 7.52
CA GLU A 60 -7.66 2.62 6.45
C GLU A 60 -8.71 2.59 5.34
N GLU A 61 -9.28 3.75 5.01
CA GLU A 61 -10.28 3.85 3.96
C GLU A 61 -9.60 3.70 2.59
N VAL A 62 -10.02 2.70 1.82
CA VAL A 62 -9.56 2.55 0.44
C VAL A 62 -10.33 3.55 -0.42
N LEU A 63 -9.70 4.70 -0.67
CA LEU A 63 -10.21 5.75 -1.54
C LEU A 63 -9.80 5.49 -3.01
N TRP A 64 -10.64 5.92 -3.95
CA TRP A 64 -10.45 5.80 -5.41
C TRP A 64 -10.21 7.16 -6.07
#